data_AF-A0A7S6S0M9-F1
#
_entry.id   AF-A0A7S6S0M9-F1
#
_cell.length_a   1.000
_cell.length_b   1.000
_cell.length_c   1.000
_cell.angle_alpha   90.00
_cell.angle_beta   90.00
_cell.angle_gamma   90.00
#
_symmetry.space_group_name_H-M   'P 1'
#
loop_
_entity.id
_entity.type
_entity.pdbx_description
1 polymer ?
#
loop_
_entity_poly.entity_id
_entity_poly.type
_entity_poly.pdbx_seq_one_letter_code
_entity_poly.pdbx_strand_id
1 'polypeptide(L)'
;MQGFTHPLWMLLLLAAPPEWAVVHSINLGLLCTAGAIVAAMWLFSACERPLLGMSTFCLGFFSSRSALEWSTSGLENSLSHASIALLIALVLRPDALPRRQWWFALAFGALLLNRVDQLLLALPLVGLAAWRALRTSPGGLRGTVAFCRIIAIGMLPLIAWLAFAAFYYGFPLPNTSYAKLGGATRADALLAGLLYLRDFARYEPFHAGVIAIALFIPWIARLDPPRRAAAACVALGILLQLGYVLGVGGDYMRGRFLTSSLFASALLIGFVLAAARSRVPIGAGGRADSGSAGAVPMDGRSDTDDGTLHARAAGWRRLAPMGAR
;
A
#
# COMPACT_ATOMS: atom_id res chain seq x y z
N MET A 1 30.64 -19.19 -2.01
CA MET A 1 29.34 -19.41 -2.69
C MET A 1 28.28 -18.59 -1.97
N GLN A 2 27.50 -17.78 -2.69
CA GLN A 2 26.36 -17.07 -2.09
C GLN A 2 25.15 -18.02 -2.06
N GLY A 3 24.90 -18.63 -0.89
CA GLY A 3 23.82 -19.62 -0.71
C GLY A 3 22.44 -19.04 -0.38
N PHE A 4 22.33 -17.73 -0.20
CA PHE A 4 21.11 -17.05 0.24
C PHE A 4 20.66 -16.00 -0.79
N THR A 5 19.34 -15.84 -0.94
CA THR A 5 18.72 -14.98 -1.96
C THR A 5 18.04 -13.73 -1.41
N HIS A 6 18.08 -13.55 -0.09
CA HIS A 6 17.39 -12.51 0.67
C HIS A 6 18.35 -11.79 1.65
N PRO A 7 19.22 -10.89 1.13
CA PRO A 7 20.22 -10.19 1.94
C PRO A 7 19.66 -9.48 3.18
N LEU A 8 18.55 -8.74 3.03
CA LEU A 8 17.97 -8.01 4.15
C LEU A 8 17.51 -8.97 5.25
N TRP A 9 16.78 -10.03 4.90
CA TRP A 9 16.33 -11.03 5.86
C TRP A 9 17.50 -11.69 6.58
N MET A 10 18.54 -12.08 5.84
CA MET A 10 19.75 -12.66 6.42
C MET A 10 20.41 -11.71 7.44
N LEU A 11 20.59 -10.44 7.10
CA LEU A 11 21.17 -9.45 8.00
C LEU A 11 20.34 -9.27 9.28
N LEU A 12 19.01 -9.30 9.16
CA LEU A 12 18.12 -9.22 10.32
C LEU A 12 18.20 -10.48 11.19
N LEU A 13 18.37 -11.66 10.59
CA LEU A 13 18.55 -12.91 11.34
C LEU A 13 19.89 -12.96 12.08
N LEU A 14 20.96 -12.41 11.49
CA LEU A 14 22.29 -12.32 12.11
C LEU A 14 22.34 -11.42 13.35
N ALA A 15 21.31 -10.61 13.59
CA ALA A 15 21.22 -9.78 14.79
C ALA A 15 20.98 -10.60 16.07
N ALA A 16 20.54 -11.86 15.95
CA ALA A 16 20.35 -12.75 17.09
C ALA A 16 21.47 -13.80 17.19
N PRO A 17 21.80 -14.24 18.41
CA PRO A 17 22.69 -15.38 18.61
C PRO A 17 22.16 -16.66 17.95
N PRO A 18 23.04 -17.59 17.50
CA PRO A 18 22.63 -18.84 16.84
C PRO A 18 21.63 -19.68 17.64
N GLU A 19 21.76 -19.71 18.96
CA GLU A 19 20.88 -20.47 19.86
C GLU A 19 19.43 -19.95 19.87
N TRP A 20 19.21 -18.69 19.46
CA TRP A 20 17.87 -18.08 19.37
C TRP A 20 17.38 -17.93 17.93
N ALA A 21 18.14 -18.41 16.93
CA ALA A 21 17.89 -18.10 15.52
C ALA A 21 16.46 -18.47 15.05
N VAL A 22 15.92 -19.61 15.50
CA VAL A 22 14.56 -20.06 15.14
C VAL A 22 13.49 -19.18 15.79
N VAL A 23 13.64 -18.89 17.08
CA VAL A 23 12.66 -18.04 17.80
C VAL A 23 12.70 -16.62 17.25
N HIS A 24 13.90 -16.10 16.98
CA HIS A 24 14.10 -14.79 16.38
C HIS A 24 13.49 -14.69 14.98
N SER A 25 13.68 -15.69 14.11
CA SER A 25 13.10 -15.69 12.76
C SER A 25 11.57 -15.68 12.80
N ILE A 26 10.96 -16.49 13.66
CA ILE A 26 9.51 -16.54 13.86
C ILE A 26 8.99 -15.19 14.37
N ASN A 27 9.61 -14.65 15.43
CA ASN A 27 9.21 -13.36 16.00
C ASN A 27 9.33 -12.21 15.00
N LEU A 28 10.42 -12.18 14.24
CA LEU A 28 10.62 -11.19 13.18
C LEU A 28 9.56 -11.34 12.08
N GLY A 29 9.25 -12.58 11.69
CA GLY A 29 8.19 -12.89 10.73
C GLY A 29 6.83 -12.36 11.18
N LEU A 30 6.44 -12.67 12.43
CA LEU A 30 5.20 -12.20 13.05
C LEU A 30 5.16 -10.67 13.15
N LEU A 31 6.28 -10.03 13.50
CA LEU A 31 6.39 -8.56 13.56
C LEU A 31 6.18 -7.94 12.17
N CYS A 32 6.78 -8.52 11.12
CA CYS A 32 6.57 -8.07 9.75
C CYS A 32 5.11 -8.27 9.31
N THR A 33 4.50 -9.42 9.61
CA THR A 33 3.07 -9.67 9.33
C THR A 33 2.18 -8.66 10.05
N ALA A 34 2.45 -8.37 11.34
CA ALA A 34 1.74 -7.34 12.08
C ALA A 34 1.92 -5.95 11.43
N GLY A 35 3.14 -5.60 11.00
CA GLY A 35 3.40 -4.38 10.23
C GLY A 35 2.60 -4.29 8.92
N ALA A 36 2.47 -5.41 8.20
CA ALA A 36 1.65 -5.51 6.99
C ALA A 36 0.16 -5.27 7.30
N ILE A 37 -0.36 -5.86 8.38
CA ILE A 37 -1.73 -5.65 8.86
C ILE A 37 -1.93 -4.19 9.27
N VAL A 38 -1.00 -3.57 9.99
CA VAL A 38 -1.07 -2.15 10.37
C VAL A 38 -1.08 -1.24 9.14
N ALA A 39 -0.29 -1.54 8.11
CA ALA A 39 -0.34 -0.81 6.84
C ALA A 39 -1.69 -0.97 6.13
N ALA A 40 -2.29 -2.16 6.17
CA ALA A 40 -3.64 -2.41 5.64
C ALA A 40 -4.73 -1.68 6.47
N MET A 41 -4.66 -1.72 7.80
CA MET A 41 -5.54 -0.94 8.69
C MET A 41 -5.42 0.53 8.39
N TRP A 42 -4.18 1.01 8.27
CA TRP A 42 -3.90 2.37 7.88
C TRP A 42 -4.56 2.66 6.55
N LEU A 43 -4.38 1.88 5.48
CA LEU A 43 -5.04 2.08 4.18
C LEU A 43 -6.58 2.18 4.30
N PHE A 44 -7.21 1.21 4.96
CA PHE A 44 -8.67 1.11 5.04
C PHE A 44 -9.30 2.19 5.92
N SER A 45 -8.55 2.80 6.84
CA SER A 45 -9.06 3.85 7.75
C SER A 45 -9.59 5.12 7.07
N ALA A 46 -9.34 5.30 5.77
CA ALA A 46 -9.81 6.44 4.96
C ALA A 46 -10.81 6.00 3.88
N CYS A 47 -11.27 4.75 3.96
CA CYS A 47 -12.35 4.23 3.15
C CYS A 47 -13.68 4.37 3.89
N GLU A 48 -14.78 4.32 3.16
CA GLU A 48 -16.13 4.46 3.75
C GLU A 48 -16.51 3.22 4.59
N ARG A 49 -16.02 2.03 4.19
CA ARG A 49 -16.33 0.75 4.84
C ARG A 49 -15.04 0.04 5.29
N PRO A 50 -14.33 0.56 6.30
CA PRO A 50 -13.01 0.03 6.72
C PRO A 50 -13.07 -1.43 7.15
N LEU A 51 -14.11 -1.81 7.91
CA LEU A 51 -14.30 -3.18 8.40
C LEU A 51 -14.53 -4.18 7.26
N LEU A 52 -15.32 -3.79 6.25
CA LEU A 52 -15.54 -4.63 5.07
C LEU A 52 -14.21 -4.87 4.33
N GLY A 53 -13.45 -3.80 4.05
CA GLY A 53 -12.14 -3.93 3.40
C GLY A 53 -11.18 -4.81 4.16
N MET A 54 -11.09 -4.61 5.48
CA MET A 54 -10.21 -5.40 6.33
C MET A 54 -10.64 -6.86 6.38
N SER A 55 -11.94 -7.13 6.55
CA SER A 55 -12.46 -8.50 6.57
C SER A 55 -12.21 -9.22 5.24
N THR A 56 -12.44 -8.56 4.09
CA THR A 56 -12.16 -9.15 2.78
C THR A 56 -10.67 -9.38 2.56
N PHE A 57 -9.81 -8.45 2.97
CA PHE A 57 -8.37 -8.64 2.90
C PHE A 57 -7.93 -9.84 3.75
N CYS A 58 -8.38 -9.90 5.01
CA CYS A 58 -8.00 -10.98 5.92
C CYS A 58 -8.51 -12.34 5.41
N LEU A 59 -9.76 -12.41 4.98
CA LEU A 59 -10.33 -13.64 4.41
C LEU A 59 -9.63 -14.02 3.10
N GLY A 60 -9.33 -13.06 2.23
CA GLY A 60 -8.69 -13.31 0.94
C GLY A 60 -7.22 -13.74 1.04
N PHE A 61 -6.51 -13.32 2.09
CA PHE A 61 -5.09 -13.64 2.28
C PHE A 61 -4.88 -14.76 3.31
N PHE A 62 -5.36 -14.59 4.54
CA PHE A 62 -5.07 -15.52 5.64
C PHE A 62 -5.87 -16.84 5.57
N SER A 63 -6.85 -16.97 4.68
CA SER A 63 -7.46 -18.30 4.42
C SER A 63 -6.60 -19.19 3.51
N SER A 64 -5.53 -18.67 2.92
CA SER A 64 -4.58 -19.44 2.12
C SER A 64 -3.62 -20.19 3.02
N ARG A 65 -3.53 -21.50 2.79
CA ARG A 65 -2.53 -22.36 3.44
C ARG A 65 -1.12 -21.87 3.11
N SER A 66 -0.84 -21.60 1.84
CA SER A 66 0.44 -21.03 1.41
C SER A 66 0.72 -19.69 2.13
N ALA A 67 -0.24 -18.77 2.17
CA ALA A 67 -0.04 -17.49 2.83
C ALA A 67 0.30 -17.63 4.33
N LEU A 68 -0.40 -18.50 5.05
CA LEU A 68 -0.16 -18.76 6.46
C LEU A 68 1.22 -19.38 6.71
N GLU A 69 1.57 -20.41 5.93
CA GLU A 69 2.86 -21.08 6.04
C GLU A 69 4.01 -20.09 5.80
N TRP A 70 3.92 -19.27 4.75
CA TRP A 70 4.95 -18.26 4.43
C TRP A 70 4.95 -17.05 5.38
N SER A 71 3.88 -16.79 6.13
CA SER A 71 3.80 -15.70 7.10
C SER A 71 4.29 -16.08 8.51
N THR A 72 4.11 -17.35 8.90
CA THR A 72 4.33 -17.83 10.28
C THR A 72 5.62 -18.65 10.48
N SER A 73 6.24 -19.13 9.40
CA SER A 73 7.45 -19.96 9.45
C SER A 73 8.77 -19.19 9.65
N GLY A 74 8.72 -17.86 9.82
CA GLY A 74 9.92 -17.03 9.95
C GLY A 74 10.73 -16.91 8.65
N LEU A 75 10.04 -16.91 7.51
CA LEU A 75 10.63 -16.77 6.18
C LEU A 75 10.59 -15.31 5.69
N GLU A 76 11.35 -15.04 4.64
CA GLU A 76 11.57 -13.70 4.10
C GLU A 76 10.30 -13.03 3.55
N ASN A 77 9.29 -13.83 3.21
CA ASN A 77 8.09 -13.35 2.54
C ASN A 77 7.28 -12.38 3.42
N SER A 78 7.26 -12.55 4.75
CA SER A 78 6.57 -11.64 5.66
C SER A 78 7.07 -10.20 5.54
N LEU A 79 8.38 -10.01 5.38
CA LEU A 79 8.98 -8.68 5.18
C LEU A 79 8.64 -8.09 3.80
N SER A 80 8.59 -8.94 2.77
CA SER A 80 8.12 -8.54 1.44
C SER A 80 6.65 -8.11 1.47
N HIS A 81 5.77 -8.84 2.18
CA HIS A 81 4.36 -8.48 2.34
C HIS A 81 4.20 -7.14 3.07
N ALA A 82 4.96 -6.90 4.15
CA ALA A 82 4.94 -5.62 4.87
C ALA A 82 5.34 -4.44 3.96
N SER A 83 6.40 -4.63 3.17
CA SER A 83 6.89 -3.60 2.23
C SER A 83 5.87 -3.34 1.12
N ILE A 84 5.30 -4.40 0.53
CA ILE A 84 4.26 -4.31 -0.49
C ILE A 84 3.00 -3.63 0.06
N ALA A 85 2.57 -3.97 1.28
CA ALA A 85 1.43 -3.35 1.94
C ALA A 85 1.60 -1.82 2.04
N LEU A 86 2.78 -1.38 2.49
CA LEU A 86 3.09 0.04 2.63
C LEU A 86 3.15 0.76 1.27
N LEU A 87 3.80 0.17 0.26
CA LEU A 87 3.86 0.72 -1.11
C LEU A 87 2.46 0.89 -1.71
N ILE A 88 1.64 -0.16 -1.64
CA ILE A 88 0.27 -0.15 -2.15
C ILE A 88 -0.58 0.85 -1.39
N ALA A 89 -0.49 0.88 -0.05
CA ALA A 89 -1.25 1.80 0.78
C ALA A 89 -0.92 3.27 0.47
N LEU A 90 0.36 3.60 0.25
CA LEU A 90 0.80 4.94 -0.12
C LEU A 90 0.29 5.35 -1.51
N VAL A 91 0.30 4.44 -2.50
CA VAL A 91 -0.13 4.75 -3.87
C VAL A 91 -1.65 4.81 -4.00
N LEU A 92 -2.39 4.02 -3.23
CA LEU A 92 -3.86 4.07 -3.15
C LEU A 92 -4.38 5.24 -2.28
N ARG A 93 -3.48 5.95 -1.58
CA ARG A 93 -3.74 7.22 -0.87
C ARG A 93 -3.00 8.39 -1.52
N PRO A 94 -3.51 8.95 -2.63
CA PRO A 94 -2.84 10.01 -3.38
C PRO A 94 -2.38 11.20 -2.53
N ASP A 95 -3.16 11.57 -1.50
CA ASP A 95 -2.85 12.71 -0.63
C ASP A 95 -1.71 12.43 0.37
N ALA A 96 -1.46 11.15 0.69
CA ALA A 96 -0.45 10.75 1.65
C ALA A 96 0.94 10.58 1.03
N LEU A 97 1.00 10.13 -0.24
CA LEU A 97 2.25 9.81 -0.93
C LEU A 97 3.26 10.99 -0.94
N PRO A 98 2.88 12.24 -1.28
CA PRO A 98 3.82 13.37 -1.28
C PRO A 98 4.41 13.67 0.10
N ARG A 99 3.65 13.43 1.18
CA ARG A 99 4.08 13.68 2.57
C ARG A 99 4.95 12.56 3.13
N ARG A 100 4.92 11.38 2.51
CA ARG A 100 5.53 10.14 3.02
C ARG A 100 6.43 9.46 1.99
N GLN A 101 7.03 10.24 1.08
CA GLN A 101 7.92 9.73 0.03
C GLN A 101 9.13 8.95 0.59
N TRP A 102 9.63 9.35 1.76
CA TRP A 102 10.70 8.62 2.47
C TRP A 102 10.29 7.19 2.84
N TRP A 103 9.09 7.00 3.39
CA TRP A 103 8.59 5.66 3.71
C TRP A 103 8.36 4.82 2.46
N PHE A 104 7.94 5.45 1.35
CA PHE A 104 7.82 4.78 0.05
C PHE A 104 9.20 4.28 -0.43
N ALA A 105 10.23 5.11 -0.37
CA ALA A 105 11.58 4.74 -0.79
C ALA A 105 12.22 3.69 0.12
N LEU A 106 12.03 3.78 1.44
CA LEU A 106 12.49 2.77 2.40
C LEU A 106 11.82 1.42 2.15
N ALA A 107 10.50 1.41 1.96
CA ALA A 107 9.76 0.17 1.64
C ALA A 107 10.21 -0.43 0.30
N PHE A 108 10.44 0.40 -0.71
CA PHE A 108 10.92 -0.06 -2.02
C PHE A 108 12.35 -0.64 -1.92
N GLY A 109 13.27 0.08 -1.27
CA GLY A 109 14.64 -0.39 -1.06
C GLY A 109 14.70 -1.67 -0.24
N ALA A 110 13.93 -1.75 0.84
CA ALA A 110 13.82 -2.94 1.68
C ALA A 110 13.24 -4.13 0.90
N LEU A 111 12.20 -3.91 0.10
CA LEU A 111 11.60 -4.94 -0.74
C LEU A 111 12.62 -5.54 -1.72
N LEU A 112 13.40 -4.70 -2.39
CA LEU A 112 14.39 -5.16 -3.37
C LEU A 112 15.62 -5.80 -2.74
N LEU A 113 16.10 -5.27 -1.61
CA LEU A 113 17.18 -5.89 -0.85
C LEU A 113 16.75 -7.23 -0.24
N ASN A 114 15.45 -7.44 -0.01
CA ASN A 114 14.91 -8.72 0.43
C ASN A 114 14.65 -9.68 -0.73
N ARG A 115 14.01 -9.20 -1.81
CA ARG A 115 13.62 -10.00 -2.98
C ARG A 115 13.63 -9.15 -4.23
N VAL A 116 14.72 -9.25 -5.01
CA VAL A 116 14.89 -8.50 -6.26
C VAL A 116 13.79 -8.84 -7.29
N ASP A 117 13.24 -10.06 -7.27
CA ASP A 117 12.15 -10.46 -8.17
C ASP A 117 10.88 -9.61 -8.00
N GLN A 118 10.65 -9.08 -6.79
CA GLN A 118 9.51 -8.21 -6.49
C GLN A 118 9.60 -6.83 -7.14
N LEU A 119 10.72 -6.53 -7.81
CA LEU A 119 10.84 -5.35 -8.67
C LEU A 119 9.70 -5.27 -9.68
N LEU A 120 9.28 -6.40 -10.25
CA LEU A 120 8.24 -6.42 -11.27
C LEU A 120 6.87 -6.02 -10.74
N LEU A 121 6.57 -6.39 -9.49
CA LEU A 121 5.37 -5.95 -8.80
C LEU A 121 5.45 -4.46 -8.42
N ALA A 122 6.61 -4.02 -7.95
CA ALA A 122 6.79 -2.65 -7.45
C ALA A 122 7.01 -1.59 -8.54
N LEU A 123 7.53 -1.97 -9.71
CA LEU A 123 7.92 -1.03 -10.77
C LEU A 123 6.75 -0.17 -11.27
N PRO A 124 5.55 -0.71 -11.56
CA PRO A 124 4.40 0.13 -11.91
C PRO A 124 4.01 1.13 -10.82
N LEU A 125 4.20 0.78 -9.54
CA LEU A 125 3.89 1.65 -8.40
C LEU A 125 4.88 2.83 -8.32
N VAL A 126 6.18 2.55 -8.51
CA VAL A 126 7.22 3.60 -8.57
C VAL A 126 7.01 4.50 -9.78
N GLY A 127 6.68 3.93 -10.94
CA GLY A 127 6.38 4.70 -12.15
C GLY A 127 5.20 5.64 -11.96
N LEU A 128 4.12 5.17 -11.32
CA LEU A 128 2.97 6.01 -10.97
C LEU A 128 3.33 7.11 -9.96
N ALA A 129 4.13 6.79 -8.94
CA ALA A 129 4.59 7.76 -7.96
C ALA A 129 5.44 8.87 -8.60
N ALA A 130 6.37 8.51 -9.49
CA ALA A 130 7.18 9.46 -10.27
C ALA A 130 6.32 10.32 -11.21
N TRP A 131 5.33 9.70 -11.88
CA TRP A 131 4.40 10.41 -12.76
C TRP A 131 3.53 11.41 -11.99
N ARG A 132 3.05 11.06 -10.79
CA ARG A 132 2.32 11.98 -9.91
C ARG A 132 3.21 13.14 -9.47
N ALA A 133 4.45 12.86 -9.04
CA ALA A 133 5.40 13.90 -8.65
C ALA A 133 5.67 14.93 -9.76
N LEU A 134 5.69 14.47 -11.02
CA LEU A 134 5.81 15.31 -12.22
C LEU A 134 4.60 16.24 -12.41
N ARG A 135 3.39 15.76 -12.13
CA ARG A 135 2.12 16.48 -12.38
C ARG A 135 1.72 17.44 -11.26
N THR A 136 2.10 17.17 -10.01
CA THR A 136 1.61 17.92 -8.84
C THR A 136 2.58 18.98 -8.31
N SER A 137 3.84 18.95 -8.70
CA SER A 137 4.85 19.89 -8.17
C SER A 137 4.87 21.19 -8.98
N PRO A 138 4.91 22.40 -8.35
CA PRO A 138 4.98 23.69 -9.05
C PRO A 138 6.20 23.84 -9.99
N GLY A 139 7.21 22.98 -9.82
CA GLY A 139 8.38 22.89 -10.70
C GLY A 139 8.50 21.57 -11.47
N GLY A 140 7.41 20.81 -11.63
CA GLY A 140 7.29 19.54 -12.38
C GLY A 140 8.51 18.62 -12.29
N LEU A 141 9.44 18.81 -13.22
CA LEU A 141 10.73 18.12 -13.30
C LEU A 141 11.52 18.16 -11.98
N ARG A 142 11.54 19.30 -11.25
CA ARG A 142 12.20 19.41 -9.94
C ARG A 142 11.60 18.45 -8.91
N GLY A 143 10.28 18.26 -8.93
CA GLY A 143 9.59 17.32 -8.04
C GLY A 143 9.92 15.87 -8.37
N THR A 144 9.96 15.53 -9.66
CA THR A 144 10.41 14.20 -10.12
C THR A 144 11.86 13.94 -9.75
N VAL A 145 12.76 14.90 -9.94
CA VAL A 145 14.17 14.76 -9.57
C VAL A 145 14.33 14.57 -8.06
N ALA A 146 13.58 15.33 -7.24
CA ALA A 146 13.57 15.14 -5.79
C ALA A 146 13.08 13.73 -5.40
N PHE A 147 11.99 13.25 -6.02
CA PHE A 147 11.48 11.90 -5.81
C PHE A 147 12.51 10.83 -6.22
N CYS A 148 13.11 10.95 -7.40
CA CYS A 148 14.16 10.03 -7.86
C CYS A 148 15.37 10.02 -6.93
N ARG A 149 15.77 11.17 -6.38
CA ARG A 149 16.84 11.23 -5.37
C ARG A 149 16.45 10.48 -4.11
N ILE A 150 15.22 10.62 -3.63
CA ILE A 150 14.72 9.90 -2.44
C ILE A 150 14.70 8.39 -2.70
N ILE A 151 14.22 7.95 -3.87
CA ILE A 151 14.27 6.53 -4.29
C ILE A 151 15.71 6.02 -4.34
N ALA A 152 16.62 6.77 -4.96
CA ALA A 152 18.04 6.39 -5.06
C ALA A 152 18.68 6.24 -3.67
N ILE A 153 18.36 7.15 -2.72
CA ILE A 153 18.80 7.06 -1.33
C ILE A 153 18.22 5.81 -0.66
N GLY A 154 16.93 5.52 -0.83
CA GLY A 154 16.30 4.31 -0.31
C GLY A 154 16.91 3.02 -0.85
N MET A 155 17.47 3.05 -2.07
CA MET A 155 18.16 1.93 -2.69
C MET A 155 19.64 1.79 -2.31
N LEU A 156 20.22 2.72 -1.54
CA LEU A 156 21.63 2.64 -1.14
C LEU A 156 22.00 1.32 -0.45
N PRO A 157 21.18 0.76 0.47
CA PRO A 157 21.47 -0.55 1.07
C PRO A 157 21.55 -1.68 0.04
N LEU A 158 20.67 -1.68 -0.98
CA LEU A 158 20.72 -2.63 -2.10
C LEU A 158 22.01 -2.47 -2.92
N ILE A 159 22.34 -1.23 -3.28
CA ILE A 159 23.54 -0.94 -4.09
C ILE A 159 24.80 -1.36 -3.33
N ALA A 160 24.90 -1.01 -2.04
CA ALA A 160 26.00 -1.40 -1.18
C ALA A 160 26.11 -2.93 -1.08
N TRP A 161 24.98 -3.63 -0.92
CA TRP A 161 24.95 -5.08 -0.91
C TRP A 161 25.43 -5.70 -2.24
N LEU A 162 24.93 -5.20 -3.38
CA LEU A 162 25.32 -5.71 -4.70
C LEU A 162 26.80 -5.47 -4.99
N ALA A 163 27.34 -4.32 -4.58
CA ALA A 163 28.76 -4.02 -4.69
C ALA A 163 29.61 -4.95 -3.80
N PHE A 164 29.19 -5.16 -2.55
CA PHE A 164 29.81 -6.13 -1.66
C PHE A 164 29.77 -7.55 -2.24
N ALA A 165 28.61 -7.99 -2.74
CA ALA A 165 28.45 -9.33 -3.31
C ALA A 165 29.33 -9.53 -4.54
N ALA A 166 29.39 -8.53 -5.43
CA ALA A 166 30.29 -8.56 -6.59
C ALA A 166 31.77 -8.66 -6.18
N PHE A 167 32.19 -7.90 -5.16
CA PHE A 167 33.57 -7.93 -4.68
C PHE A 167 33.92 -9.23 -3.93
N TYR A 168 33.05 -9.67 -3.02
CA TYR A 168 33.31 -10.79 -2.11
C TYR A 168 33.00 -12.16 -2.74
N TYR A 169 31.90 -12.29 -3.48
CA TYR A 169 31.49 -13.55 -4.12
C TYR A 169 31.87 -13.66 -5.60
N GLY A 170 32.33 -12.57 -6.22
CA GLY A 170 32.67 -12.49 -7.64
C GLY A 170 31.48 -12.22 -8.58
N PHE A 171 30.25 -12.24 -8.06
CA PHE A 171 29.02 -11.95 -8.82
C PHE A 171 28.03 -11.15 -7.95
N PRO A 172 27.30 -10.18 -8.54
CA PRO A 172 26.35 -9.35 -7.79
C PRO A 172 25.07 -10.11 -7.39
N LEU A 173 24.69 -11.14 -8.15
CA LEU A 173 23.50 -11.94 -7.90
C LEU A 173 23.88 -13.31 -7.32
N PRO A 174 22.96 -13.96 -6.57
CA PRO A 174 23.21 -15.29 -6.03
C PRO A 174 23.46 -16.33 -7.12
N ASN A 175 24.36 -17.28 -6.86
CA ASN A 175 24.70 -18.38 -7.78
C ASN A 175 23.47 -19.20 -8.22
N THR A 176 22.46 -19.32 -7.35
CA THR A 176 21.20 -20.01 -7.64
C THR A 176 20.41 -19.36 -8.77
N SER A 177 20.53 -18.04 -8.94
CA SER A 177 19.88 -17.31 -10.04
C SER A 177 20.50 -17.68 -11.39
N TYR A 178 21.83 -17.75 -11.44
CA TYR A 178 22.55 -18.15 -12.65
C TYR A 178 22.33 -19.63 -12.98
N ALA A 179 22.31 -20.50 -11.97
CA ALA A 179 22.03 -21.92 -12.15
C ALA A 179 20.63 -22.18 -12.73
N LYS A 180 19.61 -21.44 -12.27
CA LYS A 180 18.24 -21.56 -12.84
C LYS A 180 18.17 -21.12 -14.30
N LEU A 181 18.95 -20.14 -14.71
CA LEU A 181 18.95 -19.63 -16.09
C LEU A 181 19.78 -20.48 -17.06
N GLY A 182 20.80 -21.19 -16.56
CA GLY A 182 21.69 -22.02 -17.38
C GLY A 182 21.27 -23.49 -17.53
N GLY A 183 20.35 -23.99 -16.70
CA GLY A 183 20.07 -25.43 -16.60
C GLY A 183 18.93 -25.98 -17.47
N ALA A 184 18.04 -25.14 -18.01
CA ALA A 184 16.85 -25.57 -18.75
C ALA A 184 16.58 -24.70 -19.97
N THR A 185 15.93 -25.27 -21.00
CA THR A 185 15.51 -24.47 -22.16
C THR A 185 14.37 -23.50 -21.76
N ARG A 186 14.17 -22.42 -22.53
CA ARG A 186 13.07 -21.49 -22.29
C ARG A 186 11.69 -22.17 -22.35
N ALA A 187 11.54 -23.17 -23.20
CA ALA A 187 10.30 -23.94 -23.31
C ALA A 187 10.03 -24.77 -22.06
N ASP A 188 11.06 -25.42 -21.51
CA ASP A 188 10.96 -26.19 -20.27
C ASP A 188 10.62 -25.29 -19.08
N ALA A 189 11.26 -24.11 -19.00
CA ALA A 189 10.94 -23.12 -17.97
C ALA A 189 9.47 -22.66 -18.07
N LEU A 190 8.99 -22.34 -19.28
CA LEU A 190 7.59 -21.95 -19.48
C LEU A 190 6.62 -23.06 -19.07
N LEU A 191 6.89 -24.31 -19.48
CA LEU A 191 6.07 -25.46 -19.10
C LEU A 191 6.07 -25.68 -17.59
N ALA A 192 7.24 -25.64 -16.94
CA ALA A 192 7.35 -25.76 -15.48
C ALA A 192 6.58 -24.64 -14.75
N GLY A 193 6.65 -23.41 -15.25
CA GLY A 193 5.92 -22.27 -14.72
C GLY A 193 4.40 -22.44 -14.87
N LEU A 194 3.92 -22.92 -16.03
CA LEU A 194 2.51 -23.24 -16.24
C LEU A 194 2.04 -24.36 -15.31
N LEU A 195 2.84 -25.41 -15.14
CA LEU A 195 2.55 -26.51 -14.21
C LEU A 195 2.49 -26.01 -12.76
N TYR A 196 3.38 -25.08 -12.38
CA TYR A 196 3.38 -24.45 -11.06
C TYR A 196 2.12 -23.61 -10.81
N LEU A 197 1.70 -22.78 -11.78
CA LEU A 197 0.45 -22.01 -11.68
C LEU A 197 -0.77 -22.93 -11.64
N ARG A 198 -0.78 -23.99 -12.45
CA ARG A 198 -1.85 -25.00 -12.46
C ARG A 198 -1.92 -25.75 -11.13
N ASP A 199 -0.78 -26.12 -10.55
CA ASP A 199 -0.72 -26.74 -9.23
C ASP A 199 -1.34 -25.83 -8.17
N PHE A 200 -0.92 -24.55 -8.12
CA PHE A 200 -1.52 -23.57 -7.21
C PHE A 200 -3.04 -23.43 -7.42
N ALA A 201 -3.50 -23.31 -8.67
CA ALA A 201 -4.93 -23.18 -8.98
C ALA A 201 -5.73 -24.45 -8.66
N ARG A 202 -5.13 -25.63 -8.76
CA ARG A 202 -5.80 -26.90 -8.44
C ARG A 202 -6.02 -27.07 -6.93
N TYR A 203 -5.03 -26.71 -6.12
CA TYR A 203 -5.06 -26.93 -4.67
C TYR A 203 -5.55 -25.71 -3.88
N GLU A 204 -5.45 -24.51 -4.44
CA GLU A 204 -5.95 -23.26 -3.86
C GLU A 204 -6.80 -22.47 -4.87
N PRO A 205 -7.91 -23.05 -5.40
CA PRO A 205 -8.71 -22.45 -6.46
C PRO A 205 -9.32 -21.10 -6.06
N PHE A 206 -9.72 -20.94 -4.79
CA PHE A 206 -10.22 -19.68 -4.26
C PHE A 206 -9.17 -18.56 -4.38
N HIS A 207 -7.93 -18.82 -3.98
CA HIS A 207 -6.84 -17.84 -4.01
C HIS A 207 -6.35 -17.54 -5.43
N ALA A 208 -6.35 -18.54 -6.31
CA ALA A 208 -6.14 -18.30 -7.74
C ALA A 208 -7.24 -17.39 -8.31
N GLY A 209 -8.49 -17.57 -7.88
CA GLY A 209 -9.61 -16.68 -8.19
C GLY A 209 -9.41 -15.26 -7.66
N VAL A 210 -8.92 -15.09 -6.42
CA VAL A 210 -8.56 -13.78 -5.83
C VAL A 210 -7.52 -13.06 -6.70
N ILE A 211 -6.47 -13.76 -7.14
CA ILE A 211 -5.46 -13.20 -8.05
C ILE A 211 -6.10 -12.78 -9.38
N ALA A 212 -6.90 -13.66 -9.99
CA ALA A 212 -7.56 -13.39 -11.26
C ALA A 212 -8.50 -12.17 -11.17
N ILE A 213 -9.35 -12.08 -10.13
CA ILE A 213 -10.27 -10.94 -9.92
C ILE A 213 -9.48 -9.64 -9.80
N ALA A 214 -8.37 -9.63 -9.07
CA ALA A 214 -7.55 -8.45 -8.87
C ALA A 214 -6.97 -7.87 -10.17
N LEU A 215 -6.74 -8.70 -11.21
CA LEU A 215 -6.27 -8.23 -12.52
C LEU A 215 -7.32 -7.39 -13.25
N PHE A 216 -8.60 -7.67 -13.05
CA PHE A 216 -9.70 -7.04 -13.78
C PHE A 216 -10.46 -6.00 -12.96
N ILE A 217 -10.42 -6.08 -11.62
CA ILE A 217 -11.20 -5.21 -10.74
C ILE A 217 -10.99 -3.71 -10.97
N PRO A 218 -9.81 -3.18 -11.35
CA PRO A 218 -9.65 -1.74 -11.61
C PRO A 218 -10.50 -1.21 -12.76
N TRP A 219 -10.85 -2.08 -13.71
CA TRP A 219 -11.60 -1.74 -14.93
C TRP A 219 -13.11 -1.84 -14.75
N ILE A 220 -13.55 -2.64 -13.77
CA ILE A 220 -14.97 -2.90 -13.47
C ILE A 220 -15.44 -1.99 -12.33
N ALA A 221 -14.57 -1.72 -11.35
CA ALA A 221 -14.91 -0.94 -10.17
C ALA A 221 -15.05 0.55 -10.46
N ARG A 222 -16.02 1.18 -9.78
CA ARG A 222 -16.24 2.63 -9.83
C ARG A 222 -15.30 3.35 -8.86
N LEU A 223 -14.05 3.48 -9.27
CA LEU A 223 -13.03 4.29 -8.58
C LEU A 223 -12.90 5.67 -9.24
N ASP A 224 -12.58 6.69 -8.46
CA ASP A 224 -12.12 7.98 -9.00
C ASP A 224 -10.80 7.80 -9.81
N PRO A 225 -10.50 8.68 -10.77
CA PRO A 225 -9.37 8.52 -11.68
C PRO A 225 -8.01 8.24 -11.01
N PRO A 226 -7.58 8.98 -9.94
CA PRO A 226 -6.27 8.72 -9.35
C PRO A 226 -6.21 7.37 -8.63
N ARG A 227 -7.28 6.93 -7.95
CA ARG A 227 -7.35 5.60 -7.33
C ARG A 227 -7.45 4.48 -8.38
N ARG A 228 -8.15 4.70 -9.49
CA ARG A 228 -8.21 3.74 -10.59
C ARG A 228 -6.83 3.50 -11.22
N ALA A 229 -6.08 4.56 -11.47
CA ALA A 229 -4.71 4.45 -11.99
C ALA A 229 -3.80 3.66 -11.02
N ALA A 230 -3.90 3.93 -9.72
CA ALA A 230 -3.18 3.16 -8.70
C ALA A 230 -3.56 1.68 -8.69
N ALA A 231 -4.86 1.37 -8.69
CA ALA A 231 -5.38 0.01 -8.77
C ALA A 231 -4.90 -0.73 -10.03
N ALA A 232 -4.89 -0.05 -11.18
CA ALA A 232 -4.38 -0.60 -12.44
C ALA A 232 -2.87 -0.87 -12.39
N CYS A 233 -2.08 -0.01 -11.75
CA CYS A 233 -0.65 -0.27 -11.54
C CYS A 233 -0.39 -1.49 -10.62
N VAL A 234 -1.21 -1.68 -9.58
CA VAL A 234 -1.15 -2.90 -8.74
C VAL A 234 -1.46 -4.14 -9.58
N ALA A 235 -2.54 -4.10 -10.38
CA ALA A 235 -2.90 -5.20 -11.28
C ALA A 235 -1.81 -5.50 -12.32
N LEU A 236 -1.20 -4.46 -12.91
CA LEU A 236 -0.07 -4.62 -13.82
C LEU A 236 1.14 -5.25 -13.12
N GLY A 237 1.45 -4.85 -11.89
CA GLY A 237 2.52 -5.44 -11.10
C GLY A 237 2.29 -6.93 -10.82
N ILE A 238 1.05 -7.30 -10.47
CA ILE A 238 0.65 -8.71 -10.30
C ILE A 238 0.84 -9.48 -11.61
N LEU A 239 0.40 -8.92 -12.75
CA LEU A 239 0.55 -9.55 -14.06
C LEU A 239 2.03 -9.77 -14.44
N LEU A 240 2.88 -8.77 -14.21
CA LEU A 240 4.32 -8.88 -14.46
C LEU A 240 4.98 -9.93 -13.56
N GLN A 241 4.57 -10.02 -12.30
CA GLN A 241 5.04 -11.06 -11.38
C GLN A 241 4.62 -12.46 -11.85
N LEU A 242 3.39 -12.63 -12.35
CA LEU A 242 2.95 -13.91 -12.95
C LEU A 242 3.77 -14.25 -14.20
N GLY A 243 4.05 -13.27 -15.06
CA GLY A 243 4.92 -13.44 -16.22
C GLY A 243 6.34 -13.86 -15.84
N TYR A 244 6.87 -13.35 -14.73
CA TYR A 244 8.15 -13.78 -14.18
C TYR A 244 8.13 -15.23 -13.67
N VAL A 245 7.07 -15.63 -12.97
CA VAL A 245 6.91 -17.03 -12.53
C VAL A 245 6.91 -17.98 -13.73
N LEU A 246 6.25 -17.60 -14.82
CA LEU A 246 6.29 -18.34 -16.08
C LEU A 246 7.70 -18.36 -16.69
N GLY A 247 8.41 -17.23 -16.70
CA GLY A 247 9.74 -17.12 -17.29
C GLY A 247 10.83 -17.90 -16.53
N VAL A 248 10.72 -18.00 -15.21
CA VAL A 248 11.71 -18.69 -14.35
C VAL A 248 11.35 -20.16 -14.08
N GLY A 249 10.12 -20.57 -14.41
CA GLY A 249 9.65 -21.94 -14.23
C GLY A 249 9.16 -22.31 -12.84
N GLY A 250 8.84 -21.30 -12.02
CA GLY A 250 8.31 -21.48 -10.67
C GLY A 250 9.34 -21.97 -9.64
N ASP A 251 8.82 -22.61 -8.59
CA ASP A 251 9.58 -23.19 -7.48
C ASP A 251 9.06 -24.58 -7.14
N TYR A 252 9.84 -25.37 -6.40
CA TYR A 252 9.36 -26.62 -5.81
C TYR A 252 8.41 -26.36 -4.64
N MET A 253 8.54 -25.21 -3.96
CA MET A 253 7.62 -24.81 -2.89
C MET A 253 6.39 -24.09 -3.45
N ARG A 254 5.22 -24.68 -3.24
CA ARG A 254 3.94 -24.06 -3.60
C ARG A 254 3.79 -22.69 -2.95
N GLY A 255 3.24 -21.75 -3.70
CA GLY A 255 2.90 -20.42 -3.21
C GLY A 255 4.08 -19.47 -3.00
N ARG A 256 5.34 -19.94 -2.94
CA ARG A 256 6.52 -19.11 -2.67
C ARG A 256 6.55 -17.81 -3.49
N PHE A 257 6.40 -17.93 -4.81
CA PHE A 257 6.40 -16.77 -5.72
C PHE A 257 5.04 -16.08 -5.86
N LEU A 258 3.96 -16.74 -5.42
CA LEU A 258 2.58 -16.26 -5.59
C LEU A 258 2.04 -15.54 -4.36
N THR A 259 2.62 -15.73 -3.17
CA THR A 259 2.13 -15.10 -1.94
C THR A 259 2.14 -13.58 -2.02
N SER A 260 3.17 -12.97 -2.63
CA SER A 260 3.22 -11.51 -2.85
C SER A 260 2.12 -11.03 -3.77
N SER A 261 1.86 -11.76 -4.86
CA SER A 261 0.76 -11.47 -5.78
C SER A 261 -0.59 -11.63 -5.09
N LEU A 262 -0.79 -12.72 -4.34
CA LEU A 262 -2.01 -12.97 -3.57
C LEU A 262 -2.25 -11.88 -2.52
N PHE A 263 -1.20 -11.46 -1.81
CA PHE A 263 -1.27 -10.38 -0.82
C PHE A 263 -1.73 -9.07 -1.48
N ALA A 264 -1.08 -8.68 -2.58
CA ALA A 264 -1.43 -7.48 -3.34
C ALA A 264 -2.87 -7.56 -3.88
N SER A 265 -3.29 -8.73 -4.37
CA SER A 265 -4.64 -8.99 -4.87
C SER A 265 -5.70 -8.86 -3.78
N ALA A 266 -5.50 -9.50 -2.63
CA ALA A 266 -6.43 -9.42 -1.50
C ALA A 266 -6.55 -7.99 -0.96
N LEU A 267 -5.43 -7.28 -0.85
CA LEU A 267 -5.40 -5.89 -0.39
C LEU A 267 -6.13 -4.96 -1.36
N LEU A 268 -5.92 -5.15 -2.67
CA LEU A 268 -6.58 -4.39 -3.72
C LEU A 268 -8.10 -4.62 -3.74
N ILE A 269 -8.53 -5.88 -3.65
CA ILE A 269 -9.97 -6.21 -3.63
C ILE A 269 -10.62 -5.63 -2.38
N GLY A 270 -10.00 -5.81 -1.21
CA GLY A 270 -10.45 -5.21 0.04
C GLY A 270 -10.59 -3.69 -0.08
N PHE A 271 -9.61 -3.03 -0.71
CA PHE A 271 -9.65 -1.58 -0.92
C PHE A 271 -10.82 -1.16 -1.81
N VAL A 272 -11.02 -1.85 -2.93
CA VAL A 272 -12.11 -1.54 -3.86
C VAL A 272 -13.47 -1.67 -3.16
N LEU A 273 -13.69 -2.73 -2.40
CA LEU A 273 -14.95 -2.94 -1.67
C LEU A 273 -15.15 -1.94 -0.54
N ALA A 274 -14.07 -1.53 0.14
CA ALA A 274 -14.11 -0.52 1.19
C ALA A 274 -14.36 0.89 0.66
N ALA A 275 -13.81 1.21 -0.52
CA ALA A 275 -13.91 2.50 -1.18
C ALA A 275 -15.20 2.66 -2.00
N ALA A 276 -15.92 1.57 -2.28
CA ALA A 276 -17.16 1.60 -3.03
C ALA A 276 -18.26 2.34 -2.26
N ARG A 277 -18.73 3.46 -2.83
CA ARG A 277 -19.88 4.22 -2.31
C ARG A 277 -21.10 3.32 -2.15
N SER A 278 -21.74 3.40 -0.99
CA SER A 278 -23.02 2.73 -0.77
C SER A 278 -24.06 3.25 -1.76
N ARG A 279 -24.65 2.35 -2.56
CA ARG A 279 -25.90 2.61 -3.29
C ARG A 279 -27.08 2.64 -2.31
N VAL A 280 -27.05 3.50 -1.30
CA VAL A 280 -28.31 3.85 -0.62
C VAL A 280 -28.90 4.96 -1.50
N PRO A 281 -29.93 4.68 -2.32
CA PRO A 281 -30.77 5.78 -2.75
C PRO A 281 -31.32 6.38 -1.47
N ILE A 282 -30.92 7.60 -1.14
CA ILE A 282 -31.72 8.40 -0.22
C ILE A 282 -33.05 8.52 -0.93
N GLY A 283 -34.01 7.72 -0.49
CA GLY A 283 -35.36 7.70 -1.02
C GLY A 283 -35.87 9.13 -1.00
N ALA A 284 -36.29 9.58 -2.17
CA ALA A 284 -37.23 10.67 -2.29
C ALA A 284 -38.42 10.37 -1.35
N GLY A 285 -38.59 11.20 -0.34
CA GLY A 285 -39.75 11.21 0.53
C GLY A 285 -39.70 12.53 1.30
N GLY A 286 -40.60 13.47 1.14
CA GLY A 286 -41.67 13.63 0.17
C GLY A 286 -42.02 15.11 0.26
N ARG A 287 -42.23 15.74 -0.90
CA ARG A 287 -42.83 17.06 -0.97
C ARG A 287 -44.30 16.85 -0.58
N ALA A 288 -44.71 17.37 0.57
CA ALA A 288 -46.11 17.53 0.93
C ALA A 288 -46.32 19.03 1.20
N ASP A 289 -46.71 19.74 0.14
CA ASP A 289 -47.48 20.97 0.26
C ASP A 289 -48.91 20.59 0.63
N SER A 290 -49.47 21.24 1.66
CA SER A 290 -50.82 21.84 1.72
C SER A 290 -51.38 21.84 3.15
N GLY A 291 -51.82 23.00 3.61
CA GLY A 291 -52.47 23.16 4.92
C GLY A 291 -52.57 24.62 5.39
N SER A 292 -53.37 25.41 4.69
CA SER A 292 -53.78 26.78 4.99
C SER A 292 -54.53 26.95 6.34
N ALA A 293 -54.15 27.94 7.14
CA ALA A 293 -54.96 28.74 8.07
C ALA A 293 -54.05 29.87 8.59
N GLY A 294 -54.39 31.14 8.73
CA GLY A 294 -55.58 31.97 8.59
C GLY A 294 -55.13 33.40 8.98
N ALA A 295 -55.83 34.41 8.47
CA ALA A 295 -55.51 35.84 8.53
C ALA A 295 -55.31 36.46 9.94
N VAL A 296 -54.57 37.58 10.04
CA VAL A 296 -55.06 38.95 10.31
C VAL A 296 -53.85 39.92 10.40
N PRO A 297 -53.85 41.09 9.73
CA PRO A 297 -52.93 42.19 9.99
C PRO A 297 -53.53 43.24 10.95
N MET A 298 -52.71 43.86 11.80
CA MET A 298 -53.08 45.05 12.56
C MET A 298 -51.99 46.11 12.38
N ASP A 299 -52.39 47.20 11.73
CA ASP A 299 -51.70 48.47 11.61
C ASP A 299 -52.39 49.47 12.57
N GLY A 300 -51.66 50.40 13.19
CA GLY A 300 -52.29 51.38 14.09
C GLY A 300 -51.41 52.10 15.14
N ARG A 301 -50.39 52.82 14.68
CA ARG A 301 -50.02 54.24 14.95
C ARG A 301 -50.13 54.91 16.36
N SER A 302 -49.16 55.84 16.54
CA SER A 302 -49.02 57.03 17.42
C SER A 302 -48.13 56.82 18.67
N ASP A 303 -47.24 57.73 19.10
CA ASP A 303 -46.86 59.09 18.67
C ASP A 303 -45.56 59.50 19.42
N THR A 304 -44.81 60.49 18.89
CA THR A 304 -43.95 61.47 19.62
C THR A 304 -42.72 60.97 20.40
N ASP A 305 -41.59 61.68 20.56
CA ASP A 305 -40.93 62.80 19.89
C ASP A 305 -39.51 62.86 20.52
N ASP A 306 -38.65 63.69 19.94
CA ASP A 306 -37.47 64.34 20.53
C ASP A 306 -36.09 63.67 20.59
N GLY A 307 -35.15 64.47 20.07
CA GLY A 307 -33.73 64.20 19.87
C GLY A 307 -32.92 64.08 21.16
N THR A 308 -31.64 63.72 21.08
CA THR A 308 -30.62 64.70 20.73
C THR A 308 -29.27 64.00 20.53
N LEU A 309 -28.52 64.52 19.56
CA LEU A 309 -27.09 64.34 19.39
C LEU A 309 -26.33 64.74 20.66
N HIS A 310 -25.34 63.95 21.09
CA HIS A 310 -24.07 64.49 21.56
C HIS A 310 -22.92 63.47 21.50
N ALA A 311 -21.94 63.80 20.66
CA ALA A 311 -20.58 63.29 20.70
C ALA A 311 -19.74 64.03 21.76
N ARG A 312 -18.56 63.45 22.07
CA ARG A 312 -17.44 63.91 22.93
C ARG A 312 -17.39 63.21 24.29
N ALA A 313 -16.25 62.87 24.88
CA ALA A 313 -14.84 62.86 24.49
C ALA A 313 -14.05 62.10 25.58
N ALA A 314 -12.80 61.80 25.24
CA ALA A 314 -11.72 61.23 26.04
C ALA A 314 -11.68 61.53 27.55
N GLY A 315 -11.22 60.53 28.31
CA GLY A 315 -10.77 60.66 29.70
C GLY A 315 -9.81 59.55 30.11
N TRP A 316 -8.51 59.83 30.05
CA TRP A 316 -7.44 59.04 30.65
C TRP A 316 -7.56 59.01 32.19
N ARG A 317 -7.31 57.84 32.83
CA ARG A 317 -6.27 57.62 33.87
C ARG A 317 -6.52 56.33 34.71
N ARG A 318 -5.45 55.52 34.75
CA ARG A 318 -4.87 54.72 35.87
C ARG A 318 -5.83 54.13 36.93
N LEU A 319 -5.64 52.83 37.21
CA LEU A 319 -4.99 52.34 38.43
C LEU A 319 -4.92 50.81 38.43
N ALA A 320 -3.71 50.27 38.52
CA ALA A 320 -3.45 48.95 39.10
C ALA A 320 -3.36 49.10 40.62
N PRO A 321 -3.53 48.00 41.38
CA PRO A 321 -2.44 47.67 42.29
C PRO A 321 -2.05 46.18 42.28
N MET A 322 -0.74 45.97 42.42
CA MET A 322 -0.11 44.77 42.93
C MET A 322 -0.50 44.51 44.39
N GLY A 323 -0.45 43.24 44.79
CA GLY A 323 -0.43 42.76 46.17
C GLY A 323 -0.69 41.26 46.19
N ALA A 324 0.32 40.42 45.97
CA ALA A 324 1.19 39.87 47.01
C ALA A 324 0.42 39.07 48.07
N ARG A 325 0.42 37.74 47.90
CA ARG A 325 0.73 36.71 48.91
C ARG A 325 1.08 35.41 48.22
#